data_AF-A0A0C3ITQ1-F1
#
_entry.id   AF-A0A0C3ITQ1-F1
#
_cell.length_a   1.000
_cell.length_b   1.000
_cell.length_c   1.000
_cell.angle_alpha   90.00
_cell.angle_beta   90.00
_cell.angle_gamma   90.00
#
_symmetry.space_group_name_H-M   'P 1'
#
loop_
_entity.id
_entity.type
_entity.pdbx_description
1 polymer ?
#
loop_
_entity_poly.entity_id
_entity_poly.type
_entity_poly.pdbx_seq_one_letter_code
_entity_poly.pdbx_strand_id
1 'polypeptide(L)'
;MGHGNSRFVSLEEQLAIFLYTSITGLSIRHVGEHFQRSNDTISRYFCKFVFIFSSSPFYDAYVHMPAVDEVQSGIREDPRFWPFFQDAIGVTLRSHVSLLTLYVPVRARSRL
;
A
#
# COMPACT_ATOMS: atom_id res chain seq x y z
N MET A 1 -40.91 5.82 -0.69
CA MET A 1 -39.80 6.79 -0.65
C MET A 1 -38.56 6.11 -1.24
N GLY A 2 -37.92 6.74 -2.21
CA GLY A 2 -37.05 6.07 -3.19
C GLY A 2 -35.72 5.58 -2.63
N HIS A 3 -35.44 4.29 -2.80
CA HIS A 3 -34.09 3.74 -2.73
C HIS A 3 -33.63 3.54 -4.17
N GLY A 4 -32.99 4.57 -4.72
CA GLY A 4 -32.29 4.44 -5.99
C GLY A 4 -31.14 3.48 -5.78
N ASN A 5 -31.30 2.24 -6.23
CA ASN A 5 -30.25 1.24 -6.28
C ASN A 5 -29.14 1.75 -7.20
N SER A 6 -28.17 2.49 -6.64
CA SER A 6 -26.92 2.73 -7.32
C SER A 6 -26.22 1.39 -7.41
N ARG A 7 -26.28 0.79 -8.58
CA ARG A 7 -25.57 -0.44 -8.98
C ARG A 7 -24.03 -0.33 -8.88
N PHE A 8 -23.51 0.78 -8.35
CA PHE A 8 -22.09 1.11 -8.26
C PHE A 8 -21.77 1.73 -6.89
N VAL A 9 -20.67 1.27 -6.28
CA VAL A 9 -20.05 1.88 -5.09
C VAL A 9 -19.39 3.20 -5.49
N SER A 10 -19.66 4.27 -4.75
CA SER A 10 -19.12 5.61 -5.05
C SER A 10 -17.59 5.64 -4.95
N LEU A 11 -16.93 6.56 -5.65
CA LEU A 11 -15.46 6.65 -5.60
C LEU A 11 -14.97 6.94 -4.18
N GLU A 12 -15.70 7.78 -3.45
CA GLU A 12 -15.48 8.14 -2.06
C GLU A 12 -15.52 6.89 -1.17
N GLU A 13 -16.50 6.01 -1.37
CA GLU A 13 -16.61 4.79 -0.60
C GLU A 13 -15.51 3.79 -0.97
N GLN A 14 -15.13 3.69 -2.25
CA GLN A 14 -14.01 2.85 -2.66
C GLN A 14 -12.68 3.33 -2.02
N LEU A 15 -12.47 4.64 -1.97
CA LEU A 15 -11.28 5.24 -1.32
C LEU A 15 -11.34 5.04 0.20
N ALA A 16 -12.51 5.19 0.82
CA ALA A 16 -12.70 4.94 2.24
C ALA A 16 -12.39 3.49 2.62
N ILE A 17 -12.81 2.51 1.80
CA ILE A 17 -12.45 1.09 1.99
C ILE A 17 -10.93 0.91 1.99
N PHE A 18 -10.23 1.51 1.03
CA PHE A 18 -8.77 1.42 0.94
C PHE A 18 -8.08 2.02 2.18
N LEU A 19 -8.43 3.26 2.54
CA LEU A 19 -7.84 3.95 3.68
C LEU A 19 -8.14 3.24 5.01
N TYR A 20 -9.40 2.85 5.21
CA TYR A 20 -9.84 2.14 6.42
C TYR A 20 -9.10 0.81 6.58
N THR A 21 -8.97 0.03 5.50
CA THR A 21 -8.21 -1.24 5.53
C THR A 21 -6.74 -1.00 5.83
N SER A 22 -6.13 0.04 5.23
CA SER A 22 -4.71 0.36 5.40
C SER A 22 -4.37 0.86 6.81
N ILE A 23 -5.26 1.62 7.43
CA ILE A 23 -5.07 2.20 8.76
C ILE A 23 -5.34 1.16 9.86
N THR A 24 -6.41 0.36 9.71
CA THR A 24 -6.86 -0.54 10.79
C THR A 24 -6.23 -1.93 10.73
N GLY A 25 -5.75 -2.37 9.56
CA GLY A 25 -5.21 -3.71 9.37
C GLY A 25 -6.24 -4.84 9.62
N LEU A 26 -7.53 -4.52 9.64
CA LEU A 26 -8.59 -5.49 9.88
C LEU A 26 -8.74 -6.48 8.72
N SER A 27 -9.27 -7.67 9.03
CA SER A 27 -9.57 -8.66 8.00
C SER A 27 -10.67 -8.14 7.05
N ILE A 28 -10.62 -8.61 5.79
CA ILE A 28 -11.60 -8.29 4.75
C ILE A 28 -13.04 -8.54 5.23
N ARG A 29 -13.26 -9.58 6.07
CA ARG A 29 -14.58 -9.88 6.63
C ARG A 29 -15.09 -8.75 7.53
N HIS A 30 -14.28 -8.26 8.47
CA HIS A 30 -14.67 -7.17 9.36
C HIS A 30 -14.85 -5.85 8.59
N VAL A 31 -14.04 -5.60 7.57
CA VAL A 31 -14.21 -4.43 6.69
C VAL A 31 -15.51 -4.56 5.89
N GLY A 32 -15.83 -5.74 5.35
CA GLY A 32 -17.07 -6.01 4.64
C GLY A 32 -18.31 -5.81 5.51
N GLU A 33 -18.25 -6.25 6.77
CA GLU A 33 -19.28 -6.01 7.78
C GLU A 33 -19.46 -4.51 8.07
N HIS A 34 -18.37 -3.72 8.13
CA HIS A 34 -18.45 -2.28 8.36
C HIS A 34 -19.12 -1.52 7.21
N PHE A 35 -18.68 -1.78 5.97
CA PHE A 35 -19.19 -1.08 4.78
C PHE A 35 -20.47 -1.69 4.19
N GLN A 36 -20.95 -2.81 4.76
CA GLN A 36 -22.06 -3.59 4.23
C GLN A 36 -21.82 -3.96 2.76
N ARG A 37 -20.63 -4.50 2.47
CA ARG A 37 -20.20 -4.94 1.14
C ARG A 37 -19.67 -6.36 1.17
N SER A 38 -19.74 -7.03 0.02
CA SER A 38 -19.17 -8.37 -0.12
C SER A 38 -17.65 -8.33 0.01
N ASN A 39 -17.06 -9.42 0.49
CA ASN A 39 -15.60 -9.56 0.58
C ASN A 39 -14.91 -9.37 -0.78
N ASP A 40 -15.56 -9.78 -1.87
CA ASP A 40 -15.11 -9.54 -3.25
C ASP A 40 -15.01 -8.03 -3.54
N THR A 41 -16.05 -7.27 -3.18
CA THR A 41 -16.09 -5.82 -3.36
C THR A 41 -14.97 -5.13 -2.59
N ILE A 42 -14.76 -5.52 -1.32
CA ILE A 42 -13.68 -4.99 -0.49
C ILE A 42 -12.32 -5.28 -1.11
N SER A 43 -12.05 -6.54 -1.46
CA SER A 43 -10.79 -6.95 -2.07
C SER A 43 -10.53 -6.23 -3.38
N ARG A 44 -11.56 -6.09 -4.23
CA ARG A 44 -11.47 -5.42 -5.53
C ARG A 44 -11.04 -3.96 -5.38
N TYR A 45 -11.68 -3.22 -4.47
CA TYR A 45 -11.36 -1.80 -4.30
C TYR A 45 -10.06 -1.56 -3.58
N PHE A 46 -9.71 -2.40 -2.61
CA PHE A 46 -8.39 -2.37 -2.01
C PHE A 46 -7.29 -2.56 -3.08
N CYS A 47 -7.37 -3.62 -3.89
CA CYS A 47 -6.40 -3.88 -4.96
C CYS A 47 -6.38 -2.77 -6.02
N LYS A 48 -7.54 -2.20 -6.38
CA LYS A 48 -7.63 -1.08 -7.32
C LYS A 48 -6.80 0.12 -6.86
N PHE A 49 -6.92 0.51 -5.58
CA PHE A 49 -6.18 1.66 -5.05
C PHE A 49 -4.71 1.35 -4.80
N VAL A 50 -4.36 0.13 -4.40
CA VAL A 50 -2.95 -0.32 -4.36
C VAL A 50 -2.31 -0.12 -5.74
N PHE A 51 -2.99 -0.55 -6.81
CA PHE A 51 -2.47 -0.37 -8.17
C PHE A 51 -2.33 1.10 -8.54
N ILE A 52 -3.37 1.92 -8.31
CA ILE A 52 -3.34 3.36 -8.62
C ILE A 52 -2.15 4.04 -7.94
N PHE A 53 -1.98 3.84 -6.63
CA PHE A 53 -0.94 4.51 -5.85
C PHE A 53 0.47 3.92 -6.06
N SER A 54 0.58 2.67 -6.53
CA SER A 54 1.87 2.03 -6.84
C SER A 54 2.27 2.17 -8.30
N SER A 55 1.45 2.83 -9.12
CA SER A 55 1.70 3.03 -10.55
C SER A 55 2.12 4.47 -10.87
N SER A 56 2.89 4.61 -11.95
CA SER A 56 3.14 5.92 -12.56
C SER A 56 1.83 6.50 -13.12
N PRO A 57 1.56 7.81 -12.99
CA PRO A 57 2.45 8.86 -12.50
C PRO A 57 2.41 9.08 -10.98
N PHE A 58 1.51 8.41 -10.25
CA PHE A 58 1.28 8.73 -8.84
C PHE A 58 2.49 8.39 -7.97
N TYR A 59 3.01 7.16 -8.09
CA TYR A 59 4.16 6.73 -7.31
C TYR A 59 5.37 7.64 -7.54
N ASP A 60 5.68 7.92 -8.81
CA ASP A 60 6.83 8.74 -9.20
C ASP A 60 6.72 10.21 -8.72
N ALA A 61 5.49 10.73 -8.61
CA ALA A 61 5.23 12.10 -8.21
C ALA A 61 5.29 12.33 -6.70
N TYR A 62 4.97 11.31 -5.89
CA TYR A 62 4.83 11.45 -4.43
C TYR A 62 5.81 10.63 -3.61
N VAL A 63 6.42 9.60 -4.19
CA VAL A 63 7.41 8.75 -3.51
C VAL A 63 8.79 9.07 -4.06
N HIS A 64 9.58 9.76 -3.26
CA HIS A 64 10.98 10.06 -3.56
C HIS A 64 11.88 9.27 -2.61
N MET A 65 12.95 8.70 -3.16
CA MET A 65 13.97 8.08 -2.33
C MET A 65 14.69 9.20 -1.59
N PRO A 66 14.82 9.10 -0.25
CA PRO A 66 15.67 10.04 0.49
C PRO A 66 17.10 9.96 -0.04
N ALA A 67 17.87 11.04 0.12
CA ALA A 67 19.28 11.00 -0.25
C ALA A 67 19.99 9.88 0.54
N VAL A 68 20.98 9.22 -0.07
CA VAL A 68 21.68 8.06 0.50
C VAL A 68 22.24 8.33 1.91
N ASP A 69 22.52 9.60 2.22
CA ASP A 69 23.09 10.03 3.50
C ASP A 69 22.06 10.45 4.56
N GLU A 70 20.76 10.33 4.26
CA GLU A 70 19.66 10.84 5.08
C GLU A 70 19.09 9.78 6.04
N VAL A 71 19.96 8.88 6.53
CA VAL A 71 19.60 8.02 7.66
C VAL A 71 19.43 8.91 8.89
N GLN A 72 18.25 8.86 9.52
CA GLN A 72 17.97 9.63 10.74
C GLN A 72 19.06 9.39 11.79
N SER A 73 19.63 10.48 12.32
CA SER A 73 20.78 10.43 13.24
C SER A 73 20.55 9.51 14.43
N GLY A 74 19.33 9.43 14.97
CA GLY A 74 18.98 8.54 16.08
C GLY A 74 19.11 7.03 15.79
N ILE A 75 19.05 6.60 14.52
CA ILE A 75 19.28 5.20 14.13
C ILE A 75 20.77 4.94 13.90
N ARG A 76 21.47 5.94 13.34
CA ARG A 76 22.90 5.87 13.04
C ARG A 76 23.78 5.91 14.30
N GLU A 77 23.38 6.72 15.28
CA GLU A 77 24.13 6.93 16.52
C GLU A 77 23.83 5.88 17.59
N ASP A 78 22.75 5.10 17.46
CA ASP A 78 22.42 4.05 18.41
C ASP A 78 23.10 2.72 18.00
N PRO A 79 24.08 2.24 18.77
CA PRO A 79 24.81 1.00 18.47
C PRO A 79 23.93 -0.25 18.53
N ARG A 80 22.71 -0.17 19.09
CA ARG A 80 21.74 -1.28 19.08
C ARG A 80 21.05 -1.42 17.73
N PHE A 81 20.90 -0.33 16.99
CA PHE A 81 20.21 -0.31 15.70
C PHE A 81 21.19 -0.33 14.52
N TRP A 82 22.30 0.39 14.62
CA TRP A 82 23.24 0.56 13.50
C TRP A 82 23.72 -0.73 12.82
N PRO A 83 24.03 -1.84 13.53
CA PRO A 83 24.42 -3.10 12.90
C PRO A 83 23.38 -3.68 11.92
N PHE A 84 22.10 -3.35 12.09
CA PHE A 84 21.01 -3.82 11.22
C PHE A 84 20.76 -2.91 10.02
N PHE A 85 21.22 -1.66 10.07
CA PHE A 85 20.92 -0.62 9.08
C PHE A 85 22.16 -0.10 8.33
N GLN A 86 23.37 -0.50 8.73
CA GLN A 86 24.63 -0.04 8.11
C GLN A 86 24.74 -0.31 6.60
N ASP A 87 24.04 -1.33 6.09
CA ASP A 87 23.99 -1.69 4.66
C ASP A 87 22.59 -1.49 4.03
N ALA A 88 21.66 -0.84 4.74
CA ALA A 88 20.29 -0.66 4.27
C ALA A 88 20.21 0.50 3.25
N ILE A 89 20.39 0.21 1.96
CA ILE A 89 20.27 1.19 0.84
C ILE A 89 18.79 1.54 0.51
N GLY A 90 17.87 1.21 1.41
CA GLY A 90 16.43 1.35 1.19
C GLY A 90 15.76 0.07 1.65
N VAL A 91 14.97 0.18 2.72
CA VAL A 91 14.11 -0.91 3.15
C VAL A 91 13.13 -1.20 2.01
N THR A 92 13.41 -2.25 1.24
CA THR A 92 12.33 -2.96 0.56
C THR A 92 11.54 -3.60 1.68
N LEU A 93 10.41 -2.98 2.01
CA LEU A 93 9.44 -3.49 2.97
C LEU A 93 8.90 -4.81 2.42
N ARG A 94 9.61 -5.91 2.72
CA ARG A 94 9.11 -7.26 2.49
C ARG A 94 8.10 -7.55 3.60
N SER A 95 6.95 -6.89 3.51
CA SER A 95 5.77 -7.27 4.26
C SER A 95 5.28 -8.62 3.76
N HIS A 96 4.90 -9.50 4.68
CA HIS A 96 4.36 -10.83 4.42
C HIS A 96 2.96 -10.78 3.79
N VAL A 97 2.84 -10.19 2.61
CA VAL A 97 1.65 -10.24 1.76
C VAL A 97 2.12 -10.63 0.37
N SER A 98 2.24 -11.95 0.15
CA SER A 98 2.61 -12.59 -1.13
C SER A 98 1.68 -12.27 -2.31
N LEU A 99 0.74 -11.32 -2.17
CA LEU A 99 -0.13 -10.83 -3.24
C LEU A 99 0.47 -9.61 -3.97
N LEU A 100 1.28 -8.79 -3.32
CA LEU A 100 1.77 -7.52 -3.90
C LEU A 100 2.94 -7.73 -4.87
N THR A 101 3.80 -8.72 -4.62
CA THR A 101 4.97 -9.05 -5.45
C THR A 101 4.61 -9.65 -6.81
N LEU A 102 3.40 -10.21 -6.98
CA LEU A 102 2.97 -10.76 -8.28
C LEU A 102 2.30 -9.72 -9.20
N TYR A 103 1.82 -8.60 -8.65
CA TYR A 103 1.02 -7.63 -9.42
C TYR A 103 1.79 -6.40 -9.89
N VAL A 104 2.88 -6.06 -9.21
CA VAL A 104 3.89 -5.14 -9.75
C VAL A 104 4.90 -6.03 -10.44
N PRO A 105 4.79 -6.30 -11.75
CA PRO A 105 5.84 -7.05 -12.43
C PRO A 105 7.13 -6.32 -12.14
N VAL A 106 8.12 -7.06 -11.65
CA VAL A 106 9.52 -6.69 -11.66
C VAL A 106 9.81 -6.17 -13.05
N ARG A 107 9.78 -4.84 -13.22
CA ARG A 107 10.37 -4.14 -14.34
C ARG A 107 11.85 -4.40 -14.14
N ALA A 108 12.30 -5.53 -14.67
CA ALA A 108 13.68 -5.84 -14.90
C ALA A 108 14.27 -4.64 -15.66
N ARG A 109 15.02 -3.80 -14.96
CA ARG A 109 16.01 -2.95 -15.61
C ARG A 109 17.08 -3.89 -16.15
N SER A 110 16.91 -4.23 -17.43
CA SER A 110 17.95 -4.39 -18.45
C SER A 110 19.38 -4.66 -17.94
N ARG A 111 19.88 -5.87 -18.19
CA ARG A 111 21.29 -6.09 -18.53
C ARG A 111 21.42 -6.06 -20.05
N LEU A 112 21.93 -4.94 -20.56
CA LEU A 112 22.97 -4.73 -21.57
C LEU A 112 22.85 -3.30 -22.07
#